data_AF-A0A4Z2B7N5-F1
#
_entry.id   AF-A0A4Z2B7N5-F1
#
_cell.length_a   1.000
_cell.length_b   1.000
_cell.length_c   1.000
_cell.angle_alpha   90.00
_cell.angle_beta   90.00
_cell.angle_gamma   90.00
#
_symmetry.space_group_name_H-M   'P 1'
#
loop_
_entity.id
_entity.type
_entity.pdbx_description
1 polymer ?
#
loop_
_entity_poly.entity_id
_entity_poly.type
_entity_poly.pdbx_seq_one_letter_code
_entity_poly.pdbx_strand_id
1 'polypeptide(L)'
;MSLRAVVHVSETSEQTCWSRQKRAAAKHLIEHYFLQLTEGCGNADCRNEFCASCRDFRPLDNNTAAVKALELFKINAKLCRPPPLNRESHSPSLGCGPSEYSQLELSDADFSDVHYLTETTVCMILSFCEEEGDYSALVRVIGRIFSKADALMRSFRKDDPTELLGASSAAALPDEDPGEASDLSEVTVDVRAVRRVYDRLLAIEQVEQAFVNALIHLSTNMELDLEYLNAYETNPDYLNIFIIIMENSNLHSPEYLEEALPQFCRALIKLPVSGLARLSKVWSTSGLPHIRHVMETFQQLITFTVVSNEYDAENLVNDDETVVAATRCLKVAFYASIQGGELDVGNSEEEGGGLGVR
;
A
#
# COMPACT_ATOMS: atom_id res chain seq x y z
N MET A 1 -25.55 35.46 -2.99
CA MET A 1 -24.27 35.25 -2.27
C MET A 1 -23.91 33.78 -2.43
N SER A 2 -23.77 33.30 -3.67
CA SER A 2 -22.55 33.14 -4.47
C SER A 2 -21.78 31.85 -4.15
N LEU A 3 -22.24 30.73 -4.74
CA LEU A 3 -21.56 29.43 -4.84
C LEU A 3 -20.10 29.57 -5.32
N ARG A 4 -19.83 30.61 -6.12
CA ARG A 4 -18.49 31.00 -6.58
C ARG A 4 -17.51 31.34 -5.45
N ALA A 5 -18.01 31.77 -4.29
CA ALA A 5 -17.19 32.02 -3.10
C ALA A 5 -16.92 30.73 -2.31
N VAL A 6 -17.74 29.69 -2.44
CA VAL A 6 -17.54 28.40 -1.78
C VAL A 6 -16.50 27.57 -2.54
N VAL A 7 -16.58 27.53 -3.88
CA VAL A 7 -15.61 26.82 -4.75
C VAL A 7 -14.20 27.41 -4.66
N HIS A 8 -14.07 28.75 -4.65
CA HIS A 8 -12.75 29.36 -4.47
C HIS A 8 -12.19 29.17 -3.05
N VAL A 9 -13.04 28.98 -2.05
CA VAL A 9 -12.59 28.70 -0.67
C VAL A 9 -12.17 27.23 -0.52
N SER A 10 -12.83 26.28 -1.19
CA SER A 10 -12.43 24.86 -1.19
C SER A 10 -11.12 24.64 -1.94
N GLU A 11 -10.96 25.17 -3.17
CA GLU A 11 -9.72 25.06 -3.97
C GLU A 11 -8.51 25.68 -3.25
N THR A 12 -8.69 26.84 -2.62
CA THR A 12 -7.61 27.47 -1.84
C THR A 12 -7.31 26.70 -0.55
N SER A 13 -8.30 26.04 0.05
CA SER A 13 -8.09 25.16 1.21
C SER A 13 -7.31 23.90 0.83
N GLU A 14 -7.61 23.27 -0.32
CA GLU A 14 -6.94 22.08 -0.83
C GLU A 14 -5.50 22.38 -1.27
N GLN A 15 -5.28 23.48 -2.01
CA GLN A 15 -3.94 23.93 -2.39
C GLN A 15 -3.07 24.25 -1.16
N THR A 16 -3.67 24.79 -0.09
CA THR A 16 -2.95 25.09 1.16
C THR A 16 -2.74 23.86 2.03
N CYS A 17 -3.59 22.84 1.94
CA CYS A 17 -3.41 21.56 2.62
C CYS A 17 -2.30 20.74 1.94
N TRP A 18 -2.36 20.63 0.61
CA TRP A 18 -1.34 19.99 -0.23
C TRP A 18 0.05 20.60 -0.06
N SER A 19 0.15 21.93 -0.06
CA SER A 19 1.43 22.62 0.16
C SER A 19 1.93 22.50 1.60
N ARG A 20 1.05 22.39 2.60
CA ARG A 20 1.43 22.06 3.99
C ARG A 20 1.96 20.63 4.11
N GLN A 21 1.30 19.67 3.46
CA GLN A 21 1.72 18.26 3.47
C GLN A 21 3.07 18.07 2.79
N LYS A 22 3.31 18.74 1.65
CA LYS A 22 4.62 18.74 0.97
C LYS A 22 5.74 19.35 1.83
N ARG A 23 5.44 20.41 2.58
CA ARG A 23 6.42 21.00 3.53
C ARG A 23 6.69 20.08 4.72
N ALA A 24 5.67 19.39 5.24
CA ALA A 24 5.83 18.43 6.33
C ALA A 24 6.67 17.21 5.90
N ALA A 25 6.42 16.67 4.71
CA ALA A 25 7.20 15.56 4.14
C ALA A 25 8.66 15.97 3.85
N ALA A 26 8.87 17.14 3.24
CA ALA A 26 10.21 17.68 3.03
C ALA A 26 10.96 17.87 4.35
N LYS A 27 10.28 18.40 5.38
CA LYS A 27 10.86 18.56 6.72
C LYS A 27 11.29 17.21 7.29
N HIS A 28 10.43 16.19 7.24
CA HIS A 28 10.73 14.85 7.76
C HIS A 28 11.92 14.22 7.01
N LEU A 29 12.01 14.41 5.70
CA LEU A 29 13.10 13.87 4.89
C LEU A 29 14.44 14.55 5.21
N ILE A 30 14.44 15.88 5.35
CA ILE A 30 15.63 16.65 5.75
C ILE A 30 16.07 16.24 7.16
N GLU A 31 15.13 16.05 8.08
CA GLU A 31 15.40 15.56 9.44
C GLU A 31 16.02 14.16 9.43
N HIS A 32 15.57 13.28 8.53
CA HIS A 32 16.14 11.95 8.37
C HIS A 32 17.57 11.98 7.80
N TYR A 33 17.85 12.82 6.81
CA TYR A 33 19.23 13.07 6.35
C TYR A 33 20.10 13.63 7.46
N PHE A 34 19.56 14.53 8.28
CA PHE A 34 20.27 15.11 9.41
C PHE A 34 20.65 14.03 10.43
N LEU A 35 19.70 13.20 10.87
CA LEU A 35 19.93 12.09 11.79
C LEU A 35 20.91 11.06 11.20
N GLN A 36 20.85 10.77 9.91
CA GLN A 36 21.80 9.88 9.25
C GLN A 36 23.25 10.40 9.30
N LEU A 37 23.44 11.72 9.25
CA LEU A 37 24.75 12.37 9.30
C LEU A 37 25.28 12.56 10.72
N THR A 38 24.39 12.67 11.72
CA THR A 38 24.77 12.91 13.13
C THR A 38 24.79 11.63 13.97
N GLU A 39 23.79 10.77 13.82
CA GLU A 39 23.61 9.54 14.60
C GLU A 39 23.92 8.29 13.78
N GLY A 40 23.66 8.33 12.47
CA GLY A 40 23.82 7.20 11.58
C GLY A 40 22.64 6.23 11.66
N CYS A 41 22.72 5.13 10.91
CA CYS A 41 21.64 4.15 10.82
C CYS A 41 21.77 2.97 11.80
N GLY A 42 22.83 2.93 12.63
CA GLY A 42 23.06 1.88 13.62
C GLY A 42 23.57 0.54 13.06
N ASN A 43 23.72 0.40 11.73
CA ASN A 43 24.24 -0.82 11.11
C ASN A 43 25.77 -0.83 11.09
N ALA A 44 26.38 -1.90 11.63
CA ALA A 44 27.83 -2.07 11.72
C ALA A 44 28.54 -2.22 10.35
N ASP A 45 27.82 -2.68 9.33
CA ASP A 45 28.30 -2.88 7.96
C ASP A 45 27.68 -1.88 6.97
N CYS A 46 27.37 -0.67 7.44
CA CYS A 46 26.85 0.38 6.57
C CYS A 46 27.86 0.74 5.47
N ARG A 47 27.43 0.68 4.20
CA ARG A 47 28.22 1.06 3.00
C ARG A 47 27.84 2.42 2.42
N ASN A 48 27.04 3.20 3.14
CA ASN A 48 26.61 4.52 2.67
C ASN A 48 27.65 5.58 3.04
N GLU A 49 28.19 6.26 2.04
CA GLU A 49 29.19 7.32 2.20
C GLU A 49 28.67 8.53 3.00
N PHE A 50 27.36 8.73 3.08
CA PHE A 50 26.72 9.85 3.77
C PHE A 50 26.06 9.42 5.09
N CYS A 51 26.62 8.44 5.79
CA CYS A 51 26.06 7.93 7.04
C CYS A 51 27.11 7.81 8.15
N ALA A 52 26.78 8.30 9.35
CA ALA A 52 27.68 8.26 10.50
C ALA A 52 28.07 6.86 10.98
N SER A 53 27.27 5.83 10.65
CA SER A 53 27.58 4.43 10.96
C SER A 53 28.54 3.77 9.96
N CYS A 54 28.90 4.45 8.86
CA CYS A 54 29.87 3.96 7.88
C CYS A 54 31.31 4.20 8.36
N ARG A 55 32.21 3.23 8.14
CA ARG A 55 33.60 3.28 8.62
C ARG A 55 34.43 4.41 7.99
N ASP A 56 34.04 4.84 6.78
CA ASP A 56 34.74 5.89 6.03
C ASP A 56 34.14 7.29 6.29
N PHE A 57 33.10 7.39 7.14
CA PHE A 57 32.45 8.66 7.42
C PHE A 57 33.21 9.48 8.46
N ARG A 58 33.37 10.79 8.19
CA ARG A 58 33.92 11.74 9.14
C ARG A 58 32.78 12.45 9.88
N PRO A 59 32.75 12.41 11.22
CA PRO A 59 31.74 13.13 11.99
C PRO A 59 31.69 14.61 11.63
N LEU A 60 30.47 15.13 11.47
CA LEU A 60 30.20 16.54 11.16
C LEU A 60 29.65 17.25 12.39
N ASP A 61 29.84 18.56 12.50
CA ASP A 61 29.11 19.37 13.47
C ASP A 61 27.65 19.56 13.03
N ASN A 62 26.76 19.89 13.96
CA ASN A 62 25.32 20.00 13.69
C ASN A 62 24.99 21.03 12.61
N ASN A 63 25.70 22.16 12.53
CA ASN A 63 25.38 23.17 11.52
C ASN A 63 25.81 22.70 10.13
N THR A 64 26.98 22.07 10.02
CA THR A 64 27.46 21.47 8.78
C THR A 64 26.59 20.28 8.36
N ALA A 65 26.15 19.45 9.30
CA ALA A 65 25.23 18.33 9.04
C ALA A 65 23.87 18.82 8.52
N ALA A 66 23.33 19.92 9.07
CA ALA A 66 22.07 20.50 8.60
C ALA A 66 22.17 21.05 7.17
N VAL A 67 23.27 21.75 6.85
CA VAL A 67 23.53 22.23 5.47
C VAL A 67 23.69 21.04 4.52
N LYS A 68 24.45 20.01 4.93
CA LYS A 68 24.65 18.81 4.12
C LYS A 68 23.35 18.02 3.91
N ALA A 69 22.47 17.96 4.91
CA ALA A 69 21.17 17.33 4.80
C ALA A 69 20.29 18.02 3.73
N LEU A 70 20.32 19.35 3.64
CA LEU A 70 19.64 20.11 2.58
C LEU A 70 20.22 19.83 1.20
N GLU A 71 21.55 19.70 1.08
CA GLU A 71 22.21 19.33 -0.18
C GLU A 71 21.82 17.92 -0.63
N LEU A 72 21.83 16.95 0.29
CA LEU A 72 21.46 15.56 0.03
C LEU A 72 19.98 15.42 -0.34
N PHE A 73 19.10 16.19 0.31
CA PHE A 73 17.70 16.31 -0.06
C PHE A 73 17.53 16.83 -1.49
N LYS A 74 18.28 17.88 -1.88
CA LYS A 74 18.16 18.47 -3.22
C LYS A 74 18.57 17.52 -4.35
N ILE A 75 19.48 16.58 -4.09
CA ILE A 75 19.98 15.61 -5.08
C ILE A 75 19.36 14.21 -4.94
N ASN A 76 18.39 14.04 -4.04
CA ASN A 76 17.77 12.75 -3.70
C ASN A 76 18.81 11.65 -3.44
N ALA A 77 19.78 11.94 -2.56
CA ALA A 77 20.83 11.00 -2.20
C ALA A 77 20.29 9.75 -1.47
N LYS A 78 21.08 8.67 -1.42
CA LYS A 78 20.63 7.42 -0.77
C LYS A 78 20.48 7.60 0.75
N LEU A 79 19.31 7.27 1.27
CA LEU A 79 19.03 7.17 2.71
C LEU A 79 19.20 5.73 3.19
N CYS A 80 19.78 5.57 4.38
CA CYS A 80 19.80 4.31 5.09
C CYS A 80 18.43 4.07 5.73
N ARG A 81 17.94 2.82 5.75
CA ARG A 81 16.74 2.48 6.53
C ARG A 81 16.98 2.76 8.02
N PRO A 82 16.08 3.44 8.73
CA PRO A 82 16.17 3.54 10.18
C PRO A 82 15.84 2.17 10.79
N PRO A 83 16.55 1.75 11.86
CA PRO A 83 16.05 0.68 12.73
C PRO A 83 14.77 1.18 13.45
N PRO A 84 13.88 0.28 13.90
CA PRO A 84 12.81 0.68 14.80
C PRO A 84 13.44 1.27 16.07
N LEU A 85 13.26 2.57 16.29
CA LEU A 85 13.73 3.29 17.47
C LEU A 85 12.99 2.78 18.70
N ASN A 86 13.59 1.83 19.40
CA ASN A 86 13.26 1.56 20.79
C ASN A 86 14.12 2.50 21.64
N ARG A 87 13.62 3.71 21.93
CA ARG A 87 14.19 4.58 22.95
C ARG A 87 13.10 5.24 23.77
N GLU A 88 12.78 4.58 24.87
CA GLU A 88 12.28 5.24 26.08
C GLU A 88 13.30 6.33 26.47
N SER A 89 12.85 7.58 26.55
CA SER A 89 13.61 8.67 27.14
C SER A 89 12.64 9.75 27.63
N HIS A 90 12.35 9.70 28.92
CA HIS A 90 11.74 10.76 29.70
C HIS A 90 12.35 12.14 29.42
N SER A 91 11.51 13.15 29.22
CA SER A 91 11.73 14.46 29.83
C SER A 91 10.42 15.27 29.94
N PRO A 92 10.30 16.16 30.94
CA PRO A 92 9.03 16.73 31.39
C PRO A 92 8.82 18.18 30.93
N SER A 93 7.58 18.57 30.63
CA SER A 93 7.10 19.97 30.72
C SER A 93 5.57 19.97 30.58
N LEU A 94 4.83 20.15 31.67
CA LEU A 94 4.24 21.42 32.13
C LEU A 94 3.12 21.93 31.21
N GLY A 95 1.90 21.77 31.72
CA GLY A 95 0.65 21.89 30.97
C GLY A 95 0.13 23.31 30.74
N CYS A 96 -0.97 23.37 30.01
CA CYS A 96 -2.14 24.18 30.36
C CYS A 96 -3.37 23.61 29.62
N GLY A 97 -4.34 23.05 30.36
CA GLY A 97 -5.64 22.59 29.85
C GLY A 97 -6.68 23.73 29.82
N PRO A 98 -8.00 23.47 29.96
CA PRO A 98 -8.71 22.19 29.99
C PRO A 98 -10.02 22.19 29.15
N SER A 99 -10.59 21.01 28.88
CA SER A 99 -12.04 20.82 29.03
C SER A 99 -12.34 19.36 29.33
N GLU A 100 -12.60 19.12 30.61
CA GLU A 100 -13.12 17.89 31.19
C GLU A 100 -14.44 17.48 30.54
N TYR A 101 -14.54 16.22 30.16
CA TYR A 101 -15.68 15.38 30.53
C TYR A 101 -15.10 14.01 30.90
N SER A 102 -15.10 13.75 32.20
CA SER A 102 -14.64 12.51 32.82
C SER A 102 -15.60 11.37 32.53
N GLN A 103 -15.09 10.20 32.13
CA GLN A 103 -15.66 8.94 32.60
C GLN A 103 -14.64 7.79 32.60
N LEU A 104 -14.30 7.43 33.83
CA LEU A 104 -13.68 6.21 34.38
C LEU A 104 -13.66 4.94 33.50
N GLU A 105 -12.46 4.36 33.43
CA GLU A 105 -12.07 2.94 33.38
C GLU A 105 -13.02 1.91 32.74
N LEU A 106 -12.67 1.40 31.54
CA LEU A 106 -12.97 0.04 31.06
C LEU A 106 -11.89 -0.46 30.07
N SER A 107 -11.35 -1.66 30.36
CA SER A 107 -10.50 -2.60 29.56
C SER A 107 -9.21 -2.12 28.86
N ASP A 108 -8.06 -2.44 29.49
CA ASP A 108 -6.70 -2.39 28.93
C ASP A 108 -6.43 -3.59 27.99
N ALA A 109 -7.09 -3.60 26.83
CA ALA A 109 -6.80 -4.52 25.74
C ALA A 109 -6.58 -3.73 24.44
N ASP A 110 -5.67 -2.75 24.48
CA ASP A 110 -5.40 -1.85 23.35
C ASP A 110 -4.65 -2.52 22.17
N PHE A 111 -4.39 -3.84 22.26
CA PHE A 111 -3.62 -4.65 21.28
C PHE A 111 -2.37 -3.88 20.77
N SER A 112 -1.75 -3.11 21.65
CA SER A 112 -0.73 -2.12 21.29
C SER A 112 0.50 -2.78 20.67
N ASP A 113 0.79 -4.02 21.08
CA ASP A 113 1.90 -4.86 20.60
C ASP A 113 1.68 -5.47 19.21
N VAL A 114 0.46 -5.37 18.64
CA VAL A 114 0.17 -5.92 17.31
C VAL A 114 0.70 -4.99 16.21
N HIS A 115 1.85 -5.35 15.65
CA HIS A 115 2.53 -4.57 14.62
C HIS A 115 2.22 -4.98 13.17
N TYR A 116 1.66 -6.17 12.95
CA TYR A 116 1.24 -6.68 11.64
C TYR A 116 0.07 -7.66 11.85
N LEU A 117 -0.69 -7.92 10.79
CA LEU A 117 -1.86 -8.79 10.85
C LEU A 117 -1.56 -10.17 10.30
N THR A 118 -2.10 -11.17 10.99
CA THR A 118 -2.26 -12.55 10.50
C THR A 118 -3.73 -12.92 10.61
N GLU A 119 -4.17 -13.95 9.90
CA GLU A 119 -5.54 -14.45 10.04
C GLU A 119 -5.87 -14.78 11.50
N THR A 120 -4.98 -15.49 12.19
CA THR A 120 -5.14 -15.86 13.59
C THR A 120 -5.27 -14.62 14.49
N THR A 121 -4.42 -13.61 14.29
CA THR A 121 -4.48 -12.36 15.07
C THR A 121 -5.82 -11.65 14.88
N VAL A 122 -6.31 -11.57 13.64
CA VAL A 122 -7.61 -10.93 13.36
C VAL A 122 -8.75 -11.73 13.97
N CYS A 123 -8.75 -13.06 13.85
CA CYS A 123 -9.77 -13.91 14.47
C CYS A 123 -9.79 -13.80 16.00
N MET A 124 -8.62 -13.67 16.65
CA MET A 124 -8.54 -13.44 18.09
C MET A 124 -9.15 -12.10 18.49
N ILE A 125 -8.82 -11.02 17.79
CA ILE A 125 -9.37 -9.68 18.06
C ILE A 125 -10.88 -9.67 17.81
N LEU A 126 -11.35 -10.30 16.73
CA LEU A 126 -12.78 -10.41 16.42
C LEU A 126 -13.53 -11.15 17.51
N SER A 127 -13.02 -12.29 17.99
CA SER A 127 -13.68 -13.06 19.06
C SER A 127 -13.78 -12.23 20.34
N PHE A 128 -12.73 -11.49 20.69
CA PHE A 128 -12.72 -10.59 21.84
C PHE A 128 -13.75 -9.45 21.68
N CYS A 129 -13.82 -8.81 20.51
CA CYS A 129 -14.81 -7.77 20.23
C CYS A 129 -16.26 -8.30 20.19
N GLU A 130 -16.46 -9.53 19.71
CA GLU A 130 -17.77 -10.20 19.70
C GLU A 130 -18.24 -10.53 21.14
N GLU A 131 -17.32 -10.87 22.05
CA GLU A 131 -17.61 -11.13 23.48
C GLU A 131 -17.95 -9.84 24.25
N GLU A 132 -17.18 -8.77 24.05
CA GLU A 132 -17.40 -7.47 24.72
C GLU A 132 -18.52 -6.65 24.05
N GLY A 133 -18.85 -6.94 22.79
CA GLY A 133 -19.80 -6.17 22.00
C GLY A 133 -19.29 -4.79 21.54
N ASP A 134 -17.99 -4.51 21.73
CA ASP A 134 -17.32 -3.27 21.32
C ASP A 134 -16.21 -3.55 20.30
N TYR A 135 -16.37 -3.02 19.09
CA TYR A 135 -15.39 -3.13 18.01
C TYR A 135 -14.39 -1.96 17.97
N SER A 136 -14.44 -1.04 18.93
CA SER A 136 -13.53 0.12 18.98
C SER A 136 -12.06 -0.29 18.98
N ALA A 137 -11.71 -1.37 19.70
CA ALA A 137 -10.35 -1.92 19.70
C ALA A 137 -9.94 -2.39 18.30
N LEU A 138 -10.82 -3.13 17.60
CA LEU A 138 -10.58 -3.59 16.22
C LEU A 138 -10.40 -2.40 15.26
N VAL A 139 -11.28 -1.40 15.33
CA VAL A 139 -11.24 -0.18 14.51
C VAL A 139 -9.88 0.53 14.69
N ARG A 140 -9.39 0.65 15.93
CA ARG A 140 -8.07 1.26 16.22
C ARG A 140 -6.92 0.45 15.64
N VAL A 141 -6.92 -0.88 15.82
CA VAL A 141 -5.87 -1.76 15.31
C VAL A 141 -5.82 -1.73 13.77
N ILE A 142 -6.99 -1.86 13.11
CA ILE A 142 -7.11 -1.78 11.65
C ILE A 142 -6.63 -0.43 11.16
N GLY A 143 -7.14 0.67 11.71
CA GLY A 143 -6.74 2.01 11.32
C GLY A 143 -5.22 2.22 11.46
N ARG A 144 -4.62 1.74 12.55
CA ARG A 144 -3.17 1.85 12.79
C ARG A 144 -2.33 1.04 11.82
N ILE A 145 -2.72 -0.21 11.55
CA ILE A 145 -1.92 -1.12 10.70
C ILE A 145 -2.09 -0.77 9.23
N PHE A 146 -3.32 -0.53 8.78
CA PHE A 146 -3.59 -0.17 7.38
C PHE A 146 -3.03 1.20 7.01
N SER A 147 -2.79 2.09 7.97
CA SER A 147 -2.14 3.39 7.70
C SER A 147 -0.62 3.31 7.53
N LYS A 148 0.02 2.15 7.78
CA LYS A 148 1.49 2.00 7.76
C LYS A 148 1.94 0.98 6.72
N ALA A 149 2.73 1.45 5.75
CA ALA A 149 3.29 0.60 4.70
C ALA A 149 4.09 -0.58 5.25
N ASP A 150 4.98 -0.34 6.24
CA ASP A 150 5.82 -1.39 6.85
C ASP A 150 5.02 -2.51 7.52
N ALA A 151 3.87 -2.17 8.10
CA ALA A 151 3.01 -3.12 8.78
C ALA A 151 2.29 -4.02 7.76
N LEU A 152 1.74 -3.43 6.69
CA LEU A 152 1.07 -4.17 5.62
C LEU A 152 2.04 -5.04 4.81
N MET A 153 3.27 -4.58 4.54
CA MET A 153 4.29 -5.41 3.87
C MET A 153 4.58 -6.73 4.59
N ARG A 154 4.44 -6.74 5.92
CA ARG A 154 4.69 -7.88 6.80
C ARG A 154 3.43 -8.68 7.14
N SER A 155 2.25 -8.16 6.78
CA SER A 155 0.97 -8.78 7.11
C SER A 155 0.64 -9.92 6.14
N PHE A 156 -0.06 -10.94 6.64
CA PHE A 156 -0.57 -12.08 5.86
C PHE A 156 0.50 -12.80 5.02
N ARG A 157 1.75 -12.85 5.48
CA ARG A 157 2.79 -13.61 4.78
C ARG A 157 2.46 -15.11 4.84
N LYS A 158 2.74 -15.83 3.76
CA LYS A 158 2.73 -17.29 3.75
C LYS A 158 3.77 -17.80 4.73
N ASP A 159 3.43 -18.84 5.45
CA ASP A 159 4.41 -19.59 6.24
C ASP A 159 5.41 -20.22 5.26
N ASP A 160 6.68 -19.95 5.49
CA ASP A 160 7.78 -20.43 4.66
C ASP A 160 7.75 -21.98 4.62
N PRO A 161 7.71 -22.64 3.45
CA PRO A 161 7.73 -24.11 3.36
C PRO A 161 8.99 -24.75 3.98
N THR A 162 9.99 -23.94 4.30
CA THR A 162 11.34 -24.35 4.67
C THR A 162 11.44 -25.04 6.05
N GLU A 163 10.42 -25.00 6.90
CA GLU A 163 10.43 -25.71 8.20
C GLU A 163 9.88 -27.16 8.16
N LEU A 164 9.35 -27.65 7.03
CA LEU A 164 8.77 -29.00 6.95
C LEU A 164 9.64 -30.05 6.23
N LEU A 165 10.79 -29.68 5.65
CA LEU A 165 11.68 -30.60 4.92
C LEU A 165 12.89 -31.10 5.74
N GLY A 166 12.93 -30.82 7.04
CA GLY A 166 13.98 -31.32 7.95
C GLY A 166 13.88 -32.80 8.34
N ALA A 167 12.84 -33.53 7.91
CA ALA A 167 12.68 -34.93 8.26
C ALA A 167 11.90 -35.74 7.22
N SER A 168 12.54 -36.13 6.11
CA SER A 168 12.62 -37.54 5.70
C SER A 168 13.05 -37.72 4.24
N SER A 169 14.00 -38.64 4.10
CA SER A 169 14.28 -39.48 2.94
C SER A 169 15.05 -38.86 1.76
N ALA A 170 16.37 -39.06 1.83
CA ALA A 170 17.22 -39.22 0.67
C ALA A 170 16.73 -40.36 -0.25
N ALA A 171 16.53 -40.08 -1.54
CA ALA A 171 16.88 -40.98 -2.66
C ALA A 171 16.53 -40.36 -4.04
N ALA A 172 17.57 -40.13 -4.85
CA ALA A 172 17.65 -40.25 -6.33
C ALA A 172 16.77 -39.31 -7.20
N LEU A 173 17.22 -38.58 -8.24
CA LEU A 173 18.39 -38.61 -9.15
C LEU A 173 18.71 -37.16 -9.64
N PRO A 174 19.92 -36.87 -10.14
CA PRO A 174 20.26 -35.60 -10.77
C PRO A 174 20.19 -35.70 -12.30
N ASP A 175 19.43 -34.81 -12.92
CA ASP A 175 19.66 -34.26 -14.27
C ASP A 175 18.38 -33.52 -14.65
N GLU A 176 18.36 -32.19 -14.53
CA GLU A 176 17.85 -31.23 -15.52
C GLU A 176 18.44 -29.83 -15.19
N ASP A 177 18.70 -29.10 -16.27
CA ASP A 177 19.49 -27.89 -16.46
C ASP A 177 19.14 -26.70 -15.51
N PRO A 178 20.12 -26.05 -14.83
CA PRO A 178 19.87 -24.87 -14.00
C PRO A 178 19.88 -23.59 -14.85
N GLY A 179 18.80 -23.34 -15.58
CA GLY A 179 18.61 -22.16 -16.44
C GLY A 179 17.26 -21.46 -16.23
N GLU A 180 17.24 -20.49 -15.31
CA GLU A 180 16.36 -19.31 -15.33
C GLU A 180 14.83 -19.50 -15.46
N ALA A 181 14.18 -20.05 -14.43
CA ALA A 181 12.76 -19.78 -14.15
C ALA A 181 12.40 -19.84 -12.65
N SER A 182 13.41 -19.72 -11.77
CA SER A 182 13.15 -19.60 -10.34
C SER A 182 12.64 -18.20 -10.03
N ASP A 183 11.32 -18.10 -9.98
CA ASP A 183 10.60 -17.33 -8.96
C ASP A 183 10.41 -15.81 -9.16
N LEU A 184 9.80 -15.44 -10.29
CA LEU A 184 9.18 -14.12 -10.45
C LEU A 184 7.76 -14.04 -9.84
N SER A 185 7.25 -15.15 -9.29
CA SER A 185 5.84 -15.37 -8.97
C SER A 185 5.55 -15.80 -7.53
N GLU A 186 6.52 -15.93 -6.62
CA GLU A 186 6.18 -16.09 -5.22
C GLU A 186 5.49 -14.83 -4.70
N VAL A 187 4.17 -14.89 -4.75
CA VAL A 187 3.29 -14.07 -3.94
C VAL A 187 3.62 -14.45 -2.50
N THR A 188 4.33 -13.58 -1.79
CA THR A 188 4.70 -13.81 -0.40
C THR A 188 3.49 -13.69 0.54
N VAL A 189 2.36 -13.15 0.05
CA VAL A 189 1.09 -13.01 0.76
C VAL A 189 0.18 -14.22 0.54
N ASP A 190 -0.46 -14.71 1.61
CA ASP A 190 -1.58 -15.63 1.51
C ASP A 190 -2.87 -14.88 1.14
N VAL A 191 -3.10 -14.75 -0.16
CA VAL A 191 -4.31 -14.12 -0.74
C VAL A 191 -5.61 -14.76 -0.22
N ARG A 192 -5.61 -16.08 0.06
CA ARG A 192 -6.83 -16.75 0.55
C ARG A 192 -7.14 -16.37 1.99
N ALA A 193 -6.12 -16.25 2.84
CA ALA A 193 -6.27 -15.75 4.19
C ALA A 193 -6.78 -14.31 4.21
N VAL A 194 -6.24 -13.44 3.34
CA VAL A 194 -6.69 -12.05 3.20
C VAL A 194 -8.17 -11.99 2.84
N ARG A 195 -8.63 -12.78 1.85
CA ARG A 195 -10.06 -12.83 1.47
C ARG A 195 -10.96 -13.23 2.64
N ARG A 196 -10.63 -14.31 3.35
CA ARG A 196 -11.42 -14.76 4.53
C ARG A 196 -11.49 -13.70 5.62
N VAL A 197 -10.39 -12.96 5.81
CA VAL A 197 -10.35 -11.86 6.78
C VAL A 197 -11.22 -10.70 6.34
N TYR A 198 -11.16 -10.28 5.07
CA TYR A 198 -12.06 -9.26 4.56
C TYR A 198 -13.54 -9.67 4.63
N ASP A 199 -13.88 -10.93 4.32
CA ASP A 199 -15.26 -11.44 4.44
C ASP A 199 -15.83 -11.26 5.86
N ARG A 200 -14.98 -11.38 6.88
CA ARG A 200 -15.37 -11.18 8.29
C ARG A 200 -15.37 -9.71 8.69
N LEU A 201 -14.35 -8.95 8.29
CA LEU A 201 -14.20 -7.54 8.68
C LEU A 201 -15.24 -6.62 8.01
N LEU A 202 -15.54 -6.85 6.73
CA LEU A 202 -16.49 -6.05 5.97
C LEU A 202 -17.95 -6.32 6.34
N ALA A 203 -18.22 -7.39 7.10
CA ALA A 203 -19.53 -7.61 7.71
C ALA A 203 -19.81 -6.63 8.87
N ILE A 204 -18.81 -5.88 9.33
CA ILE A 204 -18.90 -4.95 10.46
C ILE A 204 -18.85 -3.52 9.93
N GLU A 205 -20.01 -2.83 9.90
CA GLU A 205 -20.14 -1.46 9.37
C GLU A 205 -19.17 -0.47 10.02
N GLN A 206 -18.88 -0.64 11.31
CA GLN A 206 -18.01 0.27 12.08
C GLN A 206 -16.55 0.28 11.60
N VAL A 207 -16.11 -0.78 10.90
CA VAL A 207 -14.72 -0.92 10.43
C VAL A 207 -14.51 -0.22 9.09
N GLU A 208 -15.55 -0.05 8.28
CA GLU A 208 -15.48 0.54 6.94
C GLU A 208 -14.82 1.93 6.95
N GLN A 209 -15.28 2.81 7.83
CA GLN A 209 -14.74 4.17 7.93
C GLN A 209 -13.27 4.19 8.38
N ALA A 210 -12.83 3.22 9.19
CA ALA A 210 -11.41 3.10 9.53
C ALA A 210 -10.57 2.66 8.33
N PHE A 211 -11.08 1.77 7.48
CA PHE A 211 -10.40 1.38 6.25
C PHE A 211 -10.27 2.55 5.26
N VAL A 212 -11.33 3.30 5.03
CA VAL A 212 -11.32 4.47 4.13
C VAL A 212 -10.26 5.48 4.58
N ASN A 213 -10.30 5.88 5.86
CA ASN A 213 -9.33 6.83 6.42
C ASN A 213 -7.89 6.28 6.37
N ALA A 214 -7.69 5.01 6.72
CA ALA A 214 -6.38 4.38 6.67
C ALA A 214 -5.83 4.32 5.25
N LEU A 215 -6.68 4.00 4.26
CA LEU A 215 -6.30 3.92 2.86
C LEU A 215 -5.92 5.29 2.28
N ILE A 216 -6.61 6.38 2.66
CA ILE A 216 -6.25 7.76 2.30
C ILE A 216 -4.83 8.08 2.79
N HIS A 217 -4.58 7.85 4.09
CA HIS A 217 -3.27 8.11 4.69
C HIS A 217 -2.16 7.27 4.07
N LEU A 218 -2.43 5.97 3.90
CA LEU A 218 -1.49 5.04 3.31
C LEU A 218 -1.17 5.41 1.86
N SER A 219 -2.18 5.66 1.02
CA SER A 219 -2.00 5.94 -0.40
C SER A 219 -1.17 7.20 -0.64
N THR A 220 -1.40 8.23 0.17
CA THR A 220 -0.58 9.46 0.15
C THR A 220 0.88 9.17 0.46
N ASN A 221 1.16 8.34 1.47
CA ASN A 221 2.53 7.95 1.81
C ASN A 221 3.13 7.07 0.70
N MET A 222 2.35 6.14 0.14
CA MET A 222 2.81 5.24 -0.90
C MET A 222 3.20 5.98 -2.18
N GLU A 223 2.45 7.00 -2.56
CA GLU A 223 2.79 7.84 -3.71
C GLU A 223 4.15 8.51 -3.52
N LEU A 224 4.43 9.04 -2.32
CA LEU A 224 5.73 9.65 -1.99
C LEU A 224 6.87 8.63 -1.98
N ASP A 225 6.65 7.48 -1.36
CA ASP A 225 7.62 6.39 -1.25
C ASP A 225 8.03 5.84 -2.62
N LEU A 226 7.08 5.76 -3.55
CA LEU A 226 7.33 5.29 -4.92
C LEU A 226 7.95 6.36 -5.81
N GLU A 227 7.48 7.61 -5.73
CA GLU A 227 7.97 8.70 -6.58
C GLU A 227 9.37 9.18 -6.16
N TYR A 228 9.67 9.21 -4.86
CA TYR A 228 10.87 9.86 -4.34
C TYR A 228 11.86 8.92 -3.65
N LEU A 229 11.40 7.81 -3.06
CA LEU A 229 12.27 6.93 -2.26
C LEU A 229 12.61 5.60 -2.95
N ASN A 230 12.07 5.34 -4.15
CA ASN A 230 12.23 4.07 -4.86
C ASN A 230 11.96 2.87 -3.93
N ALA A 231 10.91 2.97 -3.10
CA ALA A 231 10.65 2.00 -2.04
C ALA A 231 10.49 0.57 -2.59
N TYR A 232 9.87 0.43 -3.77
CA TYR A 232 9.71 -0.85 -4.45
C TYR A 232 11.05 -1.49 -4.86
N GLU A 233 12.00 -0.71 -5.39
CA GLU A 233 13.31 -1.22 -5.78
C GLU A 233 14.14 -1.63 -4.55
N THR A 234 13.92 -0.94 -3.44
CA THR A 234 14.60 -1.24 -2.17
C THR A 234 13.98 -2.47 -1.49
N ASN A 235 12.67 -2.66 -1.58
CA ASN A 235 11.94 -3.79 -1.01
C ASN A 235 10.87 -4.32 -1.98
N PRO A 236 11.09 -5.48 -2.63
CA PRO A 236 10.09 -6.10 -3.49
C PRO A 236 8.79 -6.51 -2.77
N ASP A 237 8.82 -6.71 -1.44
CA ASP A 237 7.63 -7.00 -0.62
C ASP A 237 6.69 -5.79 -0.53
N TYR A 238 7.09 -4.61 -1.01
CA TYR A 238 6.21 -3.45 -1.12
C TYR A 238 4.98 -3.73 -1.99
N LEU A 239 5.06 -4.70 -2.91
CA LEU A 239 3.93 -5.17 -3.70
C LEU A 239 2.78 -5.73 -2.86
N ASN A 240 3.10 -6.28 -1.68
CA ASN A 240 2.13 -6.91 -0.79
C ASN A 240 1.03 -5.96 -0.37
N ILE A 241 1.35 -4.67 -0.21
CA ILE A 241 0.40 -3.62 0.15
C ILE A 241 -0.72 -3.54 -0.91
N PHE A 242 -0.34 -3.48 -2.18
CA PHE A 242 -1.28 -3.41 -3.31
C PHE A 242 -2.12 -4.68 -3.42
N ILE A 243 -1.50 -5.84 -3.20
CA ILE A 243 -2.21 -7.13 -3.23
C ILE A 243 -3.26 -7.15 -2.12
N ILE A 244 -2.89 -6.84 -0.88
CA ILE A 244 -3.81 -6.86 0.26
C ILE A 244 -4.99 -5.91 0.02
N ILE A 245 -4.75 -4.66 -0.38
CA ILE A 245 -5.82 -3.68 -0.60
C ILE A 245 -6.78 -4.13 -1.69
N MET A 246 -6.27 -4.69 -2.79
CA MET A 246 -7.09 -5.11 -3.94
C MET A 246 -7.94 -6.35 -3.68
N GLU A 247 -7.72 -7.06 -2.57
CA GLU A 247 -8.62 -8.13 -2.14
C GLU A 247 -9.84 -7.62 -1.35
N ASN A 248 -9.91 -6.32 -1.04
CA ASN A 248 -11.10 -5.71 -0.44
C ASN A 248 -12.26 -5.71 -1.46
N SER A 249 -13.34 -6.44 -1.15
CA SER A 249 -14.52 -6.59 -2.01
C SER A 249 -15.40 -5.33 -2.04
N ASN A 250 -15.25 -4.42 -1.08
CA ASN A 250 -16.08 -3.21 -0.96
C ASN A 250 -15.44 -1.95 -1.57
N LEU A 251 -14.33 -2.06 -2.31
CA LEU A 251 -13.65 -0.90 -2.93
C LEU A 251 -14.50 -0.10 -3.92
N HIS A 252 -15.62 -0.67 -4.38
CA HIS A 252 -16.56 -0.01 -5.29
C HIS A 252 -17.65 0.80 -4.57
N SER A 253 -17.66 0.80 -3.23
CA SER A 253 -18.63 1.59 -2.46
C SER A 253 -18.30 3.09 -2.56
N PRO A 254 -19.31 3.97 -2.54
CA PRO A 254 -19.10 5.42 -2.72
C PRO A 254 -18.12 6.01 -1.71
N GLU A 255 -18.06 5.48 -0.49
CA GLU A 255 -17.13 5.88 0.56
C GLU A 255 -15.65 5.74 0.13
N TYR A 256 -15.32 4.73 -0.68
CA TYR A 256 -13.98 4.58 -1.24
C TYR A 256 -13.79 5.39 -2.52
N LEU A 257 -14.82 5.50 -3.36
CA LEU A 257 -14.72 6.14 -4.69
C LEU A 257 -14.45 7.66 -4.61
N GLU A 258 -14.94 8.33 -3.57
CA GLU A 258 -14.80 9.78 -3.40
C GLU A 258 -13.34 10.20 -3.19
N GLU A 259 -12.64 9.58 -2.22
CA GLU A 259 -11.34 10.07 -1.77
C GLU A 259 -10.25 9.00 -1.74
N ALA A 260 -10.55 7.79 -1.25
CA ALA A 260 -9.54 6.78 -0.97
C ALA A 260 -9.01 6.09 -2.24
N LEU A 261 -9.92 5.61 -3.10
CA LEU A 261 -9.56 4.88 -4.32
C LEU A 261 -8.87 5.77 -5.38
N PRO A 262 -9.25 7.05 -5.60
CA PRO A 262 -8.47 7.96 -6.44
C PRO A 262 -6.99 8.05 -6.04
N GLN A 263 -6.73 8.24 -4.74
CA GLN A 263 -5.37 8.33 -4.20
C GLN A 263 -4.61 7.02 -4.37
N PHE A 264 -5.28 5.89 -4.08
CA PHE A 264 -4.70 4.56 -4.26
C PHE A 264 -4.32 4.30 -5.73
N CYS A 265 -5.18 4.68 -6.68
CA CYS A 265 -4.89 4.54 -8.11
C CYS A 265 -3.67 5.36 -8.53
N ARG A 266 -3.54 6.60 -8.04
CA ARG A 266 -2.35 7.43 -8.28
C ARG A 266 -1.09 6.75 -7.77
N ALA A 267 -1.10 6.19 -6.56
CA ALA A 267 0.02 5.46 -6.01
C ALA A 267 0.36 4.19 -6.82
N LEU A 268 -0.66 3.41 -7.24
CA LEU A 268 -0.46 2.17 -8.01
C LEU A 268 0.29 2.41 -9.31
N ILE A 269 -0.07 3.45 -10.06
CA ILE A 269 0.56 3.75 -11.35
C ILE A 269 1.98 4.31 -11.23
N LYS A 270 2.45 4.64 -10.01
CA LYS A 270 3.85 5.00 -9.73
C LYS A 270 4.76 3.78 -9.57
N LEU A 271 4.21 2.58 -9.46
CA LEU A 271 5.03 1.37 -9.49
C LEU A 271 5.85 1.30 -10.78
N PRO A 272 7.13 0.87 -10.72
CA PRO A 272 7.91 0.65 -11.92
C PRO A 272 7.28 -0.46 -12.77
N VAL A 273 7.66 -0.52 -14.05
CA VAL A 273 7.09 -1.50 -15.01
C VAL A 273 7.24 -2.94 -14.52
N SER A 274 8.35 -3.26 -13.84
CA SER A 274 8.56 -4.57 -13.20
C SER A 274 7.52 -4.86 -12.11
N GLY A 275 7.16 -3.87 -11.29
CA GLY A 275 6.13 -3.98 -10.26
C GLY A 275 4.73 -4.15 -10.84
N LEU A 276 4.39 -3.34 -11.86
CA LEU A 276 3.11 -3.45 -12.57
C LEU A 276 2.97 -4.80 -13.29
N ALA A 277 4.05 -5.31 -13.90
CA ALA A 277 4.08 -6.61 -14.54
C ALA A 277 3.88 -7.74 -13.52
N ARG A 278 4.56 -7.68 -12.37
CA ARG A 278 4.36 -8.64 -11.28
C ARG A 278 2.93 -8.59 -10.75
N LEU A 279 2.37 -7.41 -10.48
CA LEU A 279 0.98 -7.25 -10.04
C LEU A 279 -0.01 -7.86 -11.04
N SER A 280 0.18 -7.56 -12.33
CA SER A 280 -0.62 -8.12 -13.42
C SER A 280 -0.55 -9.65 -13.46
N LYS A 281 0.65 -10.22 -13.26
CA LYS A 281 0.85 -11.66 -13.18
C LYS A 281 0.12 -12.27 -11.99
N VAL A 282 0.18 -11.65 -10.81
CA VAL A 282 -0.55 -12.11 -9.61
C VAL A 282 -2.05 -12.15 -9.88
N TRP A 283 -2.63 -11.05 -10.39
CA TRP A 283 -4.06 -11.01 -10.71
C TRP A 283 -4.48 -12.07 -11.74
N SER A 284 -3.62 -12.36 -12.72
CA SER A 284 -3.90 -13.41 -13.72
C SER A 284 -4.07 -14.81 -13.09
N THR A 285 -3.40 -15.06 -11.96
CA THR A 285 -3.46 -16.35 -11.24
C THR A 285 -4.59 -16.42 -10.21
N SER A 286 -5.22 -15.29 -9.87
CA SER A 286 -6.27 -15.18 -8.86
C SER A 286 -7.67 -15.63 -9.33
N GLY A 287 -7.81 -15.95 -10.63
CA GLY A 287 -9.05 -16.44 -11.25
C GLY A 287 -9.94 -15.35 -11.85
N LEU A 288 -10.86 -15.76 -12.73
CA LEU A 288 -11.76 -14.86 -13.46
C LEU A 288 -12.62 -13.93 -12.56
N PRO A 289 -13.21 -14.40 -11.45
CA PRO A 289 -14.02 -13.54 -10.60
C PRO A 289 -13.23 -12.36 -10.02
N HIS A 290 -11.97 -12.59 -9.65
CA HIS A 290 -11.12 -11.55 -9.08
C HIS A 290 -10.74 -10.50 -10.13
N ILE A 291 -10.32 -10.92 -11.33
CA ILE A 291 -9.98 -9.96 -12.41
C ILE A 291 -11.20 -9.13 -12.80
N ARG A 292 -12.39 -9.74 -12.84
CA ARG A 292 -13.65 -9.02 -13.08
C ARG A 292 -13.89 -7.97 -12.00
N HIS A 293 -13.76 -8.33 -10.73
CA HIS A 293 -13.89 -7.40 -9.60
C HIS A 293 -12.94 -6.21 -9.71
N VAL A 294 -11.66 -6.47 -10.00
CA VAL A 294 -10.63 -5.43 -10.20
C VAL A 294 -11.01 -4.49 -11.36
N MET A 295 -11.46 -5.06 -12.48
CA MET A 295 -11.89 -4.31 -13.66
C MET A 295 -13.11 -3.42 -13.35
N GLU A 296 -14.14 -4.00 -12.72
CA GLU A 296 -15.37 -3.31 -12.34
C GLU A 296 -15.08 -2.18 -11.35
N THR A 297 -14.18 -2.39 -10.39
CA THR A 297 -13.76 -1.36 -9.42
C THR A 297 -13.20 -0.11 -10.12
N PHE A 298 -12.28 -0.28 -11.07
CA PHE A 298 -11.72 0.86 -11.81
C PHE A 298 -12.72 1.50 -12.79
N GLN A 299 -13.57 0.70 -13.44
CA GLN A 299 -14.63 1.22 -14.31
C GLN A 299 -15.67 2.03 -13.52
N GLN A 300 -16.00 1.57 -12.31
CA GLN A 300 -16.91 2.26 -11.41
C GLN A 300 -16.32 3.57 -10.93
N LEU A 301 -15.03 3.61 -10.61
CA LEU A 301 -14.33 4.86 -10.28
C LEU A 301 -14.40 5.87 -11.44
N ILE A 302 -14.07 5.44 -12.66
CA ILE A 302 -14.15 6.32 -13.84
C ILE A 302 -15.57 6.84 -14.02
N THR A 303 -16.57 5.96 -13.91
CA THR A 303 -17.97 6.33 -14.07
C THR A 303 -18.40 7.33 -13.00
N PHE A 304 -18.06 7.07 -11.73
CA PHE A 304 -18.36 7.96 -10.61
C PHE A 304 -17.72 9.34 -10.79
N THR A 305 -16.42 9.41 -11.09
CA THR A 305 -15.72 10.67 -11.31
C THR A 305 -16.33 11.46 -12.47
N VAL A 306 -16.63 10.78 -13.58
CA VAL A 306 -17.19 11.45 -14.78
C VAL A 306 -18.60 11.98 -14.54
N VAL A 307 -19.43 11.27 -13.77
CA VAL A 307 -20.82 11.67 -13.48
C VAL A 307 -20.88 12.73 -12.38
N SER A 308 -19.99 12.68 -11.40
CA SER A 308 -19.96 13.61 -10.25
C SER A 308 -19.34 14.97 -10.59
N ASN A 309 -18.49 15.04 -11.62
CA ASN A 309 -17.80 16.26 -12.02
C ASN A 309 -18.46 16.92 -13.25
N GLU A 310 -18.33 18.25 -13.36
CA GLU A 310 -18.76 19.01 -14.53
C GLU A 310 -17.59 19.20 -15.49
N TYR A 311 -17.74 18.72 -16.73
CA TYR A 311 -16.76 18.86 -17.79
C TYR A 311 -17.29 19.73 -18.92
N ASP A 312 -16.43 20.59 -19.46
CA ASP A 312 -16.76 21.53 -20.52
C ASP A 312 -15.60 21.68 -21.53
N ALA A 313 -15.62 22.74 -22.34
CA ALA A 313 -14.60 22.95 -23.36
C ALA A 313 -13.20 23.32 -22.79
N GLU A 314 -13.13 23.77 -21.54
CA GLU A 314 -11.89 24.16 -20.85
C GLU A 314 -11.48 23.13 -19.79
N ASN A 315 -12.45 22.43 -19.17
CA ASN A 315 -12.23 21.34 -18.22
C ASN A 315 -12.53 19.99 -18.89
N LEU A 316 -11.50 19.37 -19.49
CA LEU A 316 -11.66 18.12 -20.21
C LEU A 316 -11.54 16.91 -19.27
N VAL A 317 -12.38 15.90 -19.50
CA VAL A 317 -12.30 14.59 -18.80
C VAL A 317 -10.91 13.95 -18.91
N ASN A 318 -10.21 14.19 -20.02
CA ASN A 318 -8.88 13.62 -20.26
C ASN A 318 -7.78 14.25 -19.39
N ASP A 319 -8.02 15.44 -18.83
CA ASP A 319 -7.08 16.14 -17.95
C ASP A 319 -7.31 15.79 -16.48
N ASP A 320 -8.40 15.09 -16.15
CA ASP A 320 -8.72 14.63 -14.81
C ASP A 320 -7.74 13.52 -14.36
N GLU A 321 -6.91 13.82 -13.37
CA GLU A 321 -5.89 12.91 -12.87
C GLU A 321 -6.47 11.58 -12.35
N THR A 322 -7.67 11.60 -11.77
CA THR A 322 -8.33 10.40 -11.25
C THR A 322 -8.76 9.50 -12.41
N VAL A 323 -9.37 10.06 -13.45
CA VAL A 323 -9.76 9.32 -14.65
C VAL A 323 -8.52 8.74 -15.35
N VAL A 324 -7.45 9.53 -15.49
CA VAL A 324 -6.19 9.07 -16.09
C VAL A 324 -5.56 7.95 -15.28
N ALA A 325 -5.47 8.09 -13.94
CA ALA A 325 -4.90 7.08 -13.07
C ALA A 325 -5.72 5.78 -13.11
N ALA A 326 -7.04 5.86 -12.96
CA ALA A 326 -7.94 4.71 -13.03
C ALA A 326 -7.86 3.99 -14.39
N THR A 327 -7.78 4.73 -15.49
CA THR A 327 -7.60 4.17 -16.84
C THR A 327 -6.27 3.42 -16.97
N ARG A 328 -5.20 3.94 -16.37
CA ARG A 328 -3.90 3.26 -16.34
C ARG A 328 -3.91 2.02 -15.45
N CYS A 329 -4.62 2.03 -14.32
CA CYS A 329 -4.86 0.82 -13.52
C CYS A 329 -5.65 -0.23 -14.31
N LEU A 330 -6.69 0.18 -15.04
CA LEU A 330 -7.50 -0.68 -15.90
C LEU A 330 -6.65 -1.36 -16.99
N LYS A 331 -5.66 -0.65 -17.56
CA LYS A 331 -4.69 -1.24 -18.49
C LYS A 331 -3.89 -2.38 -17.86
N VAL A 332 -3.52 -2.29 -16.58
CA VAL A 332 -2.81 -3.37 -15.86
C VAL A 332 -3.73 -4.58 -15.65
N ALA A 333 -4.99 -4.34 -15.30
CA ALA A 333 -6.02 -5.38 -15.18
C ALA A 333 -6.29 -6.06 -16.53
N PHE A 334 -6.29 -5.31 -17.62
CA PHE A 334 -6.39 -5.85 -18.98
C PHE A 334 -5.19 -6.74 -19.35
N TYR A 335 -3.98 -6.38 -18.96
CA TYR A 335 -2.84 -7.28 -19.14
C TYR A 335 -2.96 -8.55 -18.31
N ALA A 336 -3.57 -8.48 -17.12
CA ALA A 336 -3.82 -9.64 -16.29
C ALA A 336 -4.85 -10.57 -16.94
N SER A 337 -5.91 -10.01 -17.54
CA SER A 337 -6.93 -10.79 -18.25
C SER A 337 -6.38 -11.47 -19.51
N ILE A 338 -5.48 -10.83 -20.26
CA ILE A 338 -4.78 -11.47 -21.39
C ILE A 338 -3.90 -12.62 -20.90
N GLN A 339 -3.17 -12.43 -19.80
CA GLN A 339 -2.27 -13.46 -19.26
C GLN A 339 -3.01 -14.64 -18.63
N GLY A 340 -4.20 -14.41 -18.08
CA GLY A 340 -5.03 -15.44 -17.43
C GLY A 340 -6.12 -16.02 -18.32
N GLY A 341 -6.33 -15.42 -19.51
CA GLY A 341 -7.34 -15.85 -20.46
C GLY A 341 -6.86 -17.05 -21.28
N GLU A 342 -7.77 -17.99 -21.53
CA GLU A 342 -7.55 -19.05 -22.51
C GLU A 342 -7.80 -18.49 -23.92
N LEU A 343 -6.90 -18.77 -24.87
CA LEU A 343 -7.11 -18.39 -26.27
C LEU A 343 -8.30 -19.18 -26.81
N ASP A 344 -9.33 -18.48 -27.27
CA ASP A 344 -10.47 -19.11 -27.92
C ASP A 344 -10.03 -19.63 -29.30
N VAL A 345 -9.71 -20.92 -29.39
CA VAL A 345 -9.18 -21.56 -30.62
C VAL A 345 -10.28 -21.82 -31.66
N GLY A 346 -11.53 -21.52 -31.33
CA GLY A 346 -12.70 -21.91 -32.11
C GLY A 346 -13.26 -20.82 -33.01
N ASN A 347 -12.54 -20.45 -34.09
CA ASN A 347 -13.17 -20.19 -35.39
C ASN A 347 -12.11 -20.08 -36.53
N SER A 348 -11.16 -21.01 -36.58
CA SER A 348 -10.49 -21.26 -37.87
C SER A 348 -11.47 -22.06 -38.70
N GLU A 349 -12.11 -21.43 -39.67
CA GLU A 349 -13.06 -22.03 -40.59
C GLU A 349 -12.50 -23.36 -41.11
N GLU A 350 -13.10 -24.48 -40.68
CA GLU A 350 -12.97 -25.76 -41.38
C GLU A 350 -13.71 -25.63 -42.73
N GLU A 351 -13.15 -24.88 -43.69
CA GLU A 351 -13.42 -25.11 -45.10
C GLU A 351 -12.72 -26.42 -45.50
N GLY A 352 -13.35 -27.53 -45.13
CA GLY A 352 -12.69 -28.83 -45.11
C GLY A 352 -13.59 -30.04 -45.38
N GLY A 353 -14.54 -29.92 -46.31
CA GLY A 353 -15.05 -31.08 -47.06
C GLY A 353 -16.27 -31.81 -46.49
N GLY A 354 -17.33 -31.85 -47.30
CA GLY A 354 -18.50 -32.67 -47.01
C GLY A 354 -19.65 -32.52 -48.01
N LEU A 355 -19.37 -32.61 -49.32
CA LEU A 355 -20.40 -32.83 -50.33
C LEU A 355 -21.09 -34.19 -50.07
N GLY A 356 -22.20 -34.16 -49.34
CA GLY A 356 -23.14 -35.26 -49.22
C GLY A 356 -24.35 -35.03 -50.11
N VAL A 357 -24.35 -35.58 -51.32
CA VAL A 357 -25.58 -35.89 -52.04
C VAL A 357 -25.49 -37.34 -52.48
N ARG A 358 -26.31 -38.17 -51.84
CA ARG A 358 -26.65 -39.51 -52.28
C ARG A 358 -28.10 -39.53 -52.70
#